data_AF-A0A2H3EFJ2-F1
#
_entry.id   AF-A0A2H3EFJ2-F1
#
_cell.length_a   1.000
_cell.length_b   1.000
_cell.length_c   1.000
_cell.angle_alpha   90.00
_cell.angle_beta   90.00
_cell.angle_gamma   90.00
#
_symmetry.space_group_name_H-M   'P 1'
#
loop_
_entity.id
_entity.type
_entity.pdbx_description
1 polymer ?
#
loop_
_entity_poly.entity_id
_entity_poly.type
_entity_poly.pdbx_seq_one_letter_code
_entity_poly.pdbx_strand_id
1 'polypeptide(L)'
;MSSKEVQESAGNLLDPSTFIFPVPSTTITIEFCDRCRWLHRATWTQTELFLTFPPPLIGNISLHPLNSDETAGRFRVWITVGNESPHLLWDRKVEGGFPELKVLKQRVRDRVQPGRSLGHSDIKS
;
A
#
# COMPACT_ATOMS: atom_id res chain seq x y z
N MET A 1 19.24 45.82 -30.88
CA MET A 1 19.42 45.12 -29.59
C MET A 1 18.20 44.24 -29.40
N SER A 2 18.37 42.94 -29.62
CA SER A 2 17.32 41.93 -29.65
C SER A 2 16.84 41.68 -28.23
N SER A 3 15.60 42.08 -27.94
CA SER A 3 14.87 41.69 -26.75
C SER A 3 14.61 40.19 -26.85
N LYS A 4 15.32 39.40 -26.05
CA LYS A 4 15.04 37.97 -25.89
C LYS A 4 13.68 37.81 -25.22
N GLU A 5 12.70 37.32 -25.97
CA GLU A 5 11.50 36.71 -25.41
C GLU A 5 11.92 35.51 -24.57
N VAL A 6 11.69 35.59 -23.26
CA VAL A 6 11.70 34.41 -22.39
C VAL A 6 10.33 33.75 -22.58
N GLN A 7 10.24 32.84 -23.53
CA GLN A 7 9.09 31.94 -23.65
C GLN A 7 9.15 30.93 -22.50
N GLU A 8 8.45 31.26 -21.42
CA GLU A 8 8.16 30.34 -20.33
C GLU A 8 7.10 29.36 -20.82
N SER A 9 7.52 28.17 -21.27
CA SER A 9 6.61 27.08 -21.60
C SER A 9 6.02 26.50 -20.32
N ALA A 10 5.10 27.24 -19.70
CA ALA A 10 4.15 26.68 -18.75
C ALA A 10 3.26 25.72 -19.54
N GLY A 11 3.69 24.46 -19.66
CA GLY A 11 2.87 23.40 -20.20
C GLY A 11 1.50 23.46 -19.54
N ASN A 12 0.45 23.43 -20.34
CA ASN A 12 -0.91 23.61 -19.87
C ASN A 12 -1.22 22.59 -18.76
N LEU A 13 -1.29 23.05 -17.50
CA LEU A 13 -1.52 22.21 -16.32
C LEU A 13 -2.86 21.46 -16.35
N LEU A 14 -3.75 21.84 -17.28
CA LEU A 14 -5.05 21.25 -17.50
C LEU A 14 -5.08 20.29 -18.70
N ASP A 15 -3.96 20.08 -19.39
CA ASP A 15 -3.87 19.17 -20.54
C ASP A 15 -3.67 17.72 -20.07
N PRO A 16 -4.68 16.83 -20.19
CA PRO A 16 -4.59 15.46 -19.72
C PRO A 16 -3.56 14.62 -20.49
N SER A 17 -3.13 15.04 -21.68
CA SER A 17 -2.10 14.34 -22.45
C SER A 17 -0.72 14.42 -21.81
N THR A 18 -0.51 15.38 -20.90
CA THR A 18 0.73 15.55 -20.15
C THR A 18 0.77 14.74 -18.85
N PHE A 19 -0.35 14.14 -18.43
CA PHE A 19 -0.45 13.42 -17.18
C PHE A 19 0.29 12.08 -17.27
N ILE A 20 1.13 11.80 -16.28
CA ILE A 20 1.91 10.56 -16.19
C ILE A 20 1.24 9.65 -15.17
N PHE A 21 1.00 8.39 -15.54
CA PHE A 21 0.48 7.40 -14.61
C PHE A 21 1.49 7.16 -13.47
N PRO A 22 1.07 7.24 -12.20
CA PRO A 22 1.98 7.03 -11.08
C PRO A 22 2.39 5.55 -11.02
N VAL A 23 3.70 5.28 -11.10
CA VAL A 23 4.26 3.94 -10.93
C VAL A 23 5.01 3.89 -9.59
N PRO A 24 4.33 3.53 -8.49
CA PRO A 24 4.94 3.49 -7.18
C PRO A 24 5.96 2.35 -7.06
N SER A 25 7.11 2.62 -6.44
CA SER A 25 8.12 1.59 -6.18
C SER A 25 7.67 0.55 -5.18
N THR A 26 6.83 0.93 -4.21
CA THR A 26 6.30 0.01 -3.19
C THR A 26 4.79 -0.02 -3.25
N THR A 27 4.23 -1.22 -3.38
CA THR A 27 2.79 -1.45 -3.39
C THR A 27 2.38 -2.51 -2.39
N ILE A 28 1.20 -2.35 -1.79
CA ILE A 28 0.55 -3.37 -0.97
C ILE A 28 -0.76 -3.77 -1.63
N THR A 29 -1.10 -5.05 -1.56
CA THR A 29 -2.41 -5.56 -2.00
C THR A 29 -3.09 -6.29 -0.86
N ILE A 30 -4.30 -5.85 -0.52
CA ILE A 30 -5.15 -6.48 0.49
C ILE A 30 -6.24 -7.27 -0.23
N GLU A 31 -6.07 -8.59 -0.31
CA GLU A 31 -7.12 -9.49 -0.79
C GLU A 31 -8.10 -9.79 0.33
N PHE A 32 -9.40 -9.74 0.06
CA PHE A 32 -10.40 -10.10 1.06
C PHE A 32 -11.64 -10.74 0.44
N CYS A 33 -12.29 -11.61 1.21
CA CYS A 33 -13.60 -12.15 0.90
C CYS A 33 -14.67 -11.06 0.95
N ASP A 34 -15.24 -10.71 -0.19
CA ASP A 34 -16.27 -9.67 -0.29
C ASP A 34 -17.62 -10.13 0.32
N ARG A 35 -17.98 -11.41 0.10
CA ARG A 35 -19.17 -12.04 0.71
C ARG A 35 -19.16 -12.02 2.23
N CYS A 36 -17.97 -11.97 2.82
CA CYS A 36 -17.76 -11.95 4.26
C CYS A 36 -17.94 -10.54 4.87
N ARG A 37 -18.24 -9.52 4.05
CA ARG A 37 -18.40 -8.12 4.45
C ARG A 37 -17.16 -7.54 5.14
N TRP A 38 -15.97 -7.90 4.67
CA TRP A 38 -14.70 -7.45 5.26
C TRP A 38 -14.07 -6.22 4.63
N LEU A 39 -14.76 -5.56 3.68
CA LEU A 39 -14.31 -4.31 3.09
C LEU A 39 -13.91 -3.29 4.16
N HIS A 40 -14.73 -3.08 5.18
CA HIS A 40 -14.41 -2.13 6.27
C HIS A 40 -13.09 -2.46 6.99
N ARG A 41 -12.80 -3.74 7.23
CA ARG A 41 -11.53 -4.16 7.85
C ARG A 41 -10.35 -3.93 6.90
N ALA A 42 -10.54 -4.20 5.60
CA ALA A 42 -9.53 -3.98 4.58
C ALA A 42 -9.21 -2.49 4.42
N THR A 43 -10.24 -1.63 4.34
CA THR A 43 -10.09 -0.17 4.29
C THR A 43 -9.41 0.37 5.54
N TRP A 44 -9.82 -0.06 6.74
CA TRP A 44 -9.16 0.37 7.98
C TRP A 44 -7.68 -0.02 8.01
N THR A 45 -7.36 -1.24 7.61
CA THR A 45 -5.96 -1.70 7.50
C THR A 45 -5.17 -0.84 6.51
N GLN A 46 -5.75 -0.53 5.34
CA GLN A 46 -5.15 0.37 4.35
C GLN A 46 -4.89 1.76 4.94
N THR A 47 -5.87 2.37 5.60
CA THR A 47 -5.72 3.70 6.23
C THR A 47 -4.58 3.68 7.25
N GLU A 48 -4.53 2.68 8.11
CA GLU A 48 -3.50 2.54 9.14
C GLU A 48 -2.09 2.39 8.57
N LEU A 49 -1.95 1.66 7.46
CA LEU A 49 -0.67 1.51 6.76
C LEU A 49 -0.24 2.81 6.10
N PHE A 50 -1.14 3.53 5.41
CA PHE A 50 -0.81 4.82 4.81
C PHE A 50 -0.42 5.89 5.85
N LEU A 51 -1.12 5.92 6.99
CA LEU A 51 -0.78 6.84 8.10
C LEU A 51 0.60 6.53 8.71
N THR A 52 0.99 5.25 8.75
CA THR A 52 2.27 4.82 9.32
C THR A 52 3.44 5.00 8.34
N PHE A 53 3.19 4.72 7.06
CA PHE A 53 4.19 4.69 5.99
C PHE A 53 3.77 5.63 4.85
N PRO A 54 3.93 6.96 5.02
CA PRO A 54 3.53 7.92 4.00
C PRO A 54 4.41 7.81 2.74
N PRO A 55 3.94 8.34 1.59
CA PRO A 55 4.74 8.43 0.38
C PRO A 55 6.10 9.14 0.61
N PRO A 56 7.17 8.76 -0.10
CA PRO A 56 7.20 7.76 -1.19
C PRO A 56 7.34 6.31 -0.70
N LEU A 57 7.35 6.06 0.62
CA LEU A 57 7.70 4.74 1.17
C LEU A 57 6.70 3.65 0.78
N ILE A 58 5.41 3.96 0.87
CA ILE A 58 4.33 3.21 0.24
C ILE A 58 3.62 4.17 -0.72
N GLY A 59 3.64 3.84 -2.01
CA GLY A 59 2.99 4.67 -3.02
C GLY A 59 1.58 4.21 -3.37
N ASN A 60 1.24 2.94 -3.12
CA ASN A 60 -0.09 2.42 -3.40
C ASN A 60 -0.45 1.28 -2.44
N ILE A 61 -1.71 1.25 -2.02
CA ILE A 61 -2.32 0.11 -1.33
C ILE A 61 -3.62 -0.18 -2.06
N SER A 62 -3.73 -1.33 -2.72
CA SER A 62 -4.93 -1.75 -3.42
C SER A 62 -5.79 -2.67 -2.55
N LEU A 63 -7.11 -2.51 -2.67
CA LEU A 63 -8.09 -3.42 -2.09
C LEU A 63 -8.60 -4.34 -3.21
N HIS A 64 -8.44 -5.65 -3.02
CA HIS A 64 -8.80 -6.65 -4.02
C HIS A 64 -9.93 -7.54 -3.49
N PRO A 65 -11.20 -7.21 -3.80
CA PRO A 65 -12.35 -8.01 -3.39
C PRO A 65 -12.39 -9.33 -4.16
N LEU A 66 -12.64 -10.42 -3.45
CA LEU A 66 -12.78 -11.76 -4.00
C LEU A 66 -14.15 -12.33 -3.64
N ASN A 67 -14.84 -12.90 -4.64
CA ASN A 67 -16.24 -13.31 -4.54
C ASN A 67 -16.50 -14.78 -4.94
N SER A 68 -15.46 -15.62 -5.01
CA SER A 68 -15.61 -17.05 -5.31
C SER A 68 -15.72 -17.93 -4.06
N ASP A 69 -16.14 -19.19 -4.21
CA ASP A 69 -16.15 -20.18 -3.13
C ASP A 69 -14.74 -20.56 -2.66
N GLU A 70 -13.79 -20.68 -3.58
CA GLU A 70 -12.38 -20.95 -3.27
C GLU A 70 -11.71 -19.85 -2.43
N THR A 71 -12.24 -18.62 -2.52
CA THR A 71 -11.73 -17.44 -1.80
C THR A 71 -12.53 -17.14 -0.54
N ALA A 72 -13.48 -18.02 -0.17
CA ALA A 72 -14.26 -17.87 1.05
C ALA A 72 -13.36 -17.75 2.29
N GLY A 73 -13.63 -16.71 3.07
CA GLY A 73 -12.91 -16.39 4.29
C GLY A 73 -11.45 -15.97 4.09
N ARG A 74 -11.03 -15.62 2.87
CA ARG A 74 -9.68 -15.09 2.59
C ARG A 74 -9.52 -13.68 3.13
N PHE A 75 -8.38 -13.42 3.75
CA PHE A 75 -7.87 -12.09 4.04
C PHE A 75 -6.34 -12.17 3.99
N ARG A 76 -5.73 -11.56 2.98
CA ARG A 76 -4.27 -11.59 2.76
C ARG A 76 -3.72 -10.19 2.54
N VAL A 77 -2.52 -9.96 3.04
CA VAL A 77 -1.77 -8.73 2.78
C VAL A 77 -0.49 -9.10 2.08
N TRP A 78 -0.30 -8.57 0.87
CA TRP A 78 0.89 -8.74 0.05
C TRP A 78 1.66 -7.43 -0.04
N ILE A 79 2.98 -7.51 -0.20
CA ILE A 79 3.83 -6.36 -0.50
C ILE A 79 4.73 -6.66 -1.70
N THR A 80 4.89 -5.67 -2.56
CA THR A 80 5.85 -5.67 -3.67
C THR A 80 6.74 -4.45 -3.53
N VAL A 81 8.06 -4.65 -3.55
CA VAL A 81 9.06 -3.58 -3.46
C VAL A 81 9.93 -3.62 -4.72
N GLY A 82 10.00 -2.51 -5.43
CA GLY A 82 10.67 -2.41 -6.72
C GLY A 82 10.14 -3.44 -7.72
N ASN A 83 11.06 -4.22 -8.30
CA ASN A 83 10.77 -5.26 -9.29
C ASN A 83 10.76 -6.68 -8.67
N GLU A 84 10.69 -6.79 -7.35
CA GLU A 84 10.64 -8.08 -6.65
C GLU A 84 9.30 -8.79 -6.86
N SER A 85 9.27 -10.10 -6.60
CA SER A 85 8.02 -10.84 -6.54
C SER A 85 7.19 -10.45 -5.31
N PRO A 86 5.85 -10.49 -5.39
CA PRO A 86 5.00 -10.19 -4.24
C PRO A 86 5.30 -11.12 -3.06
N HIS A 87 5.43 -10.53 -1.87
CA HIS A 87 5.64 -11.26 -0.64
C HIS A 87 4.41 -11.23 0.28
N LEU A 88 4.05 -12.39 0.83
CA LEU A 88 2.93 -12.52 1.76
C LEU A 88 3.32 -12.01 3.16
N LEU A 89 2.70 -10.92 3.60
CA LEU A 89 2.90 -10.38 4.94
C LEU A 89 1.91 -10.95 5.96
N TRP A 90 0.72 -11.35 5.53
CA TRP A 90 -0.30 -11.91 6.41
C TRP A 90 -1.27 -12.78 5.63
N ASP A 91 -1.68 -13.91 6.20
CA ASP A 91 -2.83 -14.69 5.76
C ASP A 91 -3.68 -15.08 6.97
N ARG A 92 -4.99 -14.77 6.92
CA ARG A 92 -5.89 -15.03 8.04
C ARG A 92 -5.99 -16.49 8.45
N LYS A 93 -5.91 -17.43 7.50
CA LYS A 93 -6.01 -18.86 7.79
C LYS A 93 -4.71 -19.38 8.39
N VAL A 94 -3.56 -18.89 7.91
CA VAL A 94 -2.23 -19.26 8.44
C VAL A 94 -1.99 -18.69 9.83
N GLU A 95 -2.34 -17.43 10.05
CA GLU A 95 -2.08 -16.71 11.31
C GLU A 95 -3.22 -16.88 12.33
N GLY A 96 -4.30 -17.57 11.97
CA GLY A 96 -5.43 -17.83 12.86
C GLY A 96 -6.33 -16.61 13.14
N GLY A 97 -6.19 -15.52 12.39
CA GLY A 97 -6.94 -14.29 12.67
C GLY A 97 -6.69 -13.15 11.69
N PHE A 98 -7.36 -12.02 11.93
CA PHE A 98 -7.04 -10.78 11.22
C PHE A 98 -5.69 -10.24 11.69
N PRO A 99 -5.02 -9.40 10.88
CA PRO A 99 -3.75 -8.81 11.26
C PRO A 99 -3.85 -8.04 12.58
N GLU A 100 -3.00 -8.39 13.53
CA GLU A 100 -2.66 -7.45 14.59
C GLU A 100 -1.84 -6.32 13.97
N LEU A 101 -2.39 -5.10 13.97
CA LEU A 101 -1.78 -3.97 13.26
C LEU A 101 -0.32 -3.73 13.65
N LYS A 102 0.01 -3.91 14.92
CA LYS A 102 1.37 -3.80 15.41
C LYS A 102 2.33 -4.73 14.66
N VAL A 103 1.99 -6.02 14.62
CA VAL A 103 2.78 -7.05 13.94
C VAL A 103 2.81 -6.79 12.42
N LEU A 104 1.68 -6.41 11.83
CA LEU A 104 1.63 -6.09 10.41
C LEU A 104 2.53 -4.91 10.04
N LYS A 105 2.48 -3.81 10.83
CA LYS A 105 3.33 -2.63 10.64
C LYS A 105 4.80 -3.00 10.77
N GLN A 106 5.17 -3.83 11.74
CA GLN A 106 6.53 -4.36 11.87
C GLN A 106 6.95 -5.14 10.61
N ARG A 107 6.13 -6.10 10.15
CA ARG A 107 6.41 -6.89 8.93
C ARG A 107 6.57 -6.00 7.68
N VAL A 108 5.73 -4.97 7.53
CA VAL A 108 5.85 -3.99 6.44
C VAL A 108 7.16 -3.23 6.54
N ARG A 109 7.47 -2.65 7.72
CA ARG A 109 8.72 -1.90 7.95
C ARG A 109 9.94 -2.76 7.62
N ASP A 110 9.98 -4.00 8.07
CA ASP A 110 11.12 -4.88 7.86
C ASP A 110 11.40 -5.15 6.38
N ARG A 111 10.43 -4.85 5.49
CA ARG A 111 10.60 -4.89 4.03
C ARG A 111 10.92 -3.56 3.39
N VAL A 112 10.27 -2.48 3.82
CA VAL A 112 10.40 -1.18 3.14
C VAL A 112 11.48 -0.29 3.72
N GLN A 113 11.77 -0.44 5.02
CA GLN A 113 12.71 0.41 5.75
C GLN A 113 13.26 -0.31 7.00
N PRO A 114 14.13 -1.32 6.82
CA PRO A 114 14.73 -2.04 7.94
C PRO A 114 15.42 -1.08 8.93
N GLY A 115 15.17 -1.26 10.23
CA GLY A 115 15.80 -0.46 11.29
C GLY A 115 15.11 0.85 11.65
N ARG A 116 14.01 1.25 11.00
CA ARG A 116 13.20 2.40 11.43
C ARG A 116 12.43 2.07 12.72
N SER A 117 12.47 2.97 13.71
CA SER A 117 11.60 2.83 14.88
C SER A 117 10.13 3.14 14.54
N LEU A 118 9.22 2.30 15.01
CA LEU A 118 7.76 2.48 14.97
C LEU A 118 7.19 2.86 16.35
N GLY A 119 8.03 3.31 17.29
CA GLY A 119 7.63 3.69 18.64
C GLY A 119 6.96 2.55 19.41
N HIS A 120 5.73 2.77 19.88
CA HIS A 120 4.94 1.77 20.61
C HIS A 120 4.74 0.45 19.84
N SER A 121 4.88 0.48 18.52
CA SER A 121 4.76 -0.75 17.73
C SER A 121 5.97 -1.67 17.90
N ASP A 122 7.12 -1.21 18.42
CA ASP A 122 8.35 -2.01 18.56
C ASP A 122 8.52 -2.65 19.93
N ILE A 123 7.82 -2.14 20.93
CA ILE A 123 7.93 -2.61 22.30
C ILE A 123 7.02 -3.82 22.45
N LYS A 124 7.52 -5.00 22.82
CA LYS A 124 6.64 -6.13 23.18
C LYS A 124 5.81 -5.71 24.40
N SER A 125 4.48 -5.73 24.28
CA SER A 125 3.56 -5.63 25.42
C SER A 125 3.11 -7.04 25.78
#